data_AF-A0A7R9UB14-F1
#
_entry.id   AF-A0A7R9UB14-F1
#
_cell.length_a   1.000
_cell.length_b   1.000
_cell.length_c   1.000
_cell.angle_alpha   90.00
_cell.angle_beta   90.00
_cell.angle_gamma   90.00
#
_symmetry.space_group_name_H-M   'P 1'
#
loop_
_entity.id
_entity.type
_entity.pdbx_description
1 polymer ?
#
loop_
_entity_poly.entity_id
_entity_poly.type
_entity_poly.pdbx_seq_one_letter_code
_entity_poly.pdbx_strand_id
1 'polypeptide(L)'
;MADAAPKEDAPVAEDPVNGHENEKPQEQAKMEAAGDSHSNGTAATKKKKRGNRKKKKKASAAEAEAAAQAAPAAPVSDLTSVLAPLAASTAAGEAPLTQSGLVAMLQQMQLQRQAARRGQAGGRREHRFWNTQPVPQFDGEAATGAAGAVAEVEEVVSGPIEVKTVEEIDVEPLKLPQAYEWAIVDIMDDQQLQEAYTLLTENYVEDDDNMFRFDYSPEFLRWALLPPNWKPQFHLGVRQKSNNALLAFITGIPATMVARGTSIATVEINFLCVHKRLRSKRLAPVLIKEVTRRVNLEGIFQAVYTAGVVLPRPVARCRYYHRSLNPKKLIEVGFSRLQERQTMSRVIKLYRLPPEPLHPFVAMEERDVAGVTSLLNAYLEKFKLHPVLDEEEVFHWLVPRENVVDSFVLRNEAGEVTDFVSFYHLPSSVIGNPKHRTLRAVYSYYNVATTLTLPEIMKDALIHAQKLGADVFNALNLMENDSFLKELKFGVGD
;
A
#
# COMPACT_ATOMS: atom_id res chain seq x y z
N MET A 1 -16.21 31.85 -61.72
CA MET A 1 -16.50 32.00 -63.15
C MET A 1 -15.84 30.83 -63.86
N ALA A 2 -16.56 30.15 -64.75
CA ALA A 2 -16.25 28.82 -65.29
C ALA A 2 -16.20 27.72 -64.21
N ASP A 3 -16.82 26.54 -64.32
CA ASP A 3 -17.11 25.61 -65.45
C ASP A 3 -15.92 24.67 -65.77
N ALA A 4 -16.11 23.36 -66.00
CA ALA A 4 -17.34 22.56 -66.08
C ALA A 4 -17.14 21.10 -65.59
N ALA A 5 -18.25 20.38 -65.43
CA ALA A 5 -18.33 18.91 -65.45
C ALA A 5 -19.26 18.43 -66.59
N PRO A 6 -19.04 17.22 -67.13
CA PRO A 6 -20.15 16.27 -67.34
C PRO A 6 -19.71 14.80 -67.03
N LYS A 7 -20.43 14.04 -66.19
CA LYS A 7 -21.63 13.19 -66.47
C LYS A 7 -21.32 11.73 -66.89
N GLU A 8 -21.94 10.80 -66.13
CA GLU A 8 -22.75 9.63 -66.59
C GLU A 8 -22.01 8.41 -67.21
N ASP A 9 -22.47 7.15 -67.08
CA ASP A 9 -23.72 6.61 -66.48
C ASP A 9 -23.53 5.17 -65.88
N ALA A 10 -24.57 4.60 -65.26
CA ALA A 10 -24.60 3.26 -64.59
C ALA A 10 -25.33 2.19 -65.47
N PRO A 11 -25.96 1.05 -65.00
CA PRO A 11 -26.02 0.33 -63.70
C PRO A 11 -25.95 -1.25 -63.84
N VAL A 12 -26.72 -2.01 -63.03
CA VAL A 12 -27.08 -3.47 -63.08
C VAL A 12 -26.14 -4.46 -62.35
N ALA A 13 -26.60 -5.45 -61.54
CA ALA A 13 -27.85 -5.64 -60.75
C ALA A 13 -27.74 -6.80 -59.72
N GLU A 14 -28.39 -6.61 -58.56
CA GLU A 14 -29.23 -7.51 -57.73
C GLU A 14 -28.86 -8.97 -57.32
N ASP A 15 -29.19 -9.25 -56.04
CA ASP A 15 -29.37 -10.50 -55.27
C ASP A 15 -30.48 -11.45 -55.88
N PRO A 16 -31.00 -12.57 -55.26
CA PRO A 16 -30.92 -13.01 -53.85
C PRO A 16 -30.95 -14.55 -53.53
N VAL A 17 -31.09 -14.88 -52.22
CA VAL A 17 -31.98 -15.90 -51.58
C VAL A 17 -31.31 -16.85 -50.55
N ASN A 18 -31.87 -16.82 -49.33
CA ASN A 18 -32.06 -17.83 -48.24
C ASN A 18 -31.31 -19.19 -48.23
N GLY A 19 -31.05 -19.84 -47.09
CA GLY A 19 -31.38 -19.51 -45.68
C GLY A 19 -31.83 -20.74 -44.85
N HIS A 20 -31.85 -20.63 -43.51
CA HIS A 20 -32.21 -21.68 -42.52
C HIS A 20 -31.24 -22.91 -42.49
N GLU A 21 -31.15 -23.77 -41.46
CA GLU A 21 -31.87 -23.88 -40.17
C GLU A 21 -30.95 -24.35 -39.01
N ASN A 22 -31.53 -24.81 -37.89
CA ASN A 22 -30.85 -25.33 -36.68
C ASN A 22 -30.15 -26.68 -36.91
N GLU A 23 -29.13 -27.01 -36.11
CA GLU A 23 -29.26 -27.95 -34.97
C GLU A 23 -27.95 -28.13 -34.16
N LYS A 24 -28.07 -28.73 -32.96
CA LYS A 24 -26.94 -29.29 -32.19
C LYS A 24 -26.97 -30.81 -32.30
N PRO A 25 -25.79 -31.45 -32.29
CA PRO A 25 -25.63 -32.62 -31.43
C PRO A 25 -24.58 -32.40 -30.32
N GLN A 26 -24.70 -33.20 -29.25
CA GLN A 26 -23.57 -33.53 -28.39
C GLN A 26 -22.92 -34.80 -28.96
N GLU A 27 -21.61 -34.96 -28.83
CA GLU A 27 -21.09 -36.30 -28.50
C GLU A 27 -19.80 -36.24 -27.68
N GLN A 28 -19.48 -37.36 -27.03
CA GLN A 28 -18.28 -37.57 -26.22
C GLN A 28 -17.35 -38.52 -26.97
N ALA A 29 -16.05 -38.32 -26.88
CA ALA A 29 -15.06 -39.33 -27.23
C ALA A 29 -14.12 -39.56 -26.05
N LYS A 30 -14.05 -40.82 -25.57
CA LYS A 30 -12.99 -41.34 -24.71
C LYS A 30 -12.23 -42.41 -25.47
N MET A 31 -10.92 -42.44 -25.30
CA MET A 31 -10.13 -43.68 -25.32
C MET A 31 -9.33 -43.67 -24.00
N GLU A 32 -9.56 -44.64 -23.11
CA GLU A 32 -8.80 -45.90 -22.95
C GLU A 32 -7.43 -45.69 -22.26
N ALA A 33 -6.93 -46.62 -21.43
CA ALA A 33 -7.27 -48.04 -21.30
C ALA A 33 -7.43 -48.54 -19.84
N ALA A 34 -7.48 -49.87 -19.69
CA ALA A 34 -7.58 -50.70 -18.47
C ALA A 34 -6.65 -50.28 -17.31
N GLY A 35 -6.85 -50.65 -16.03
CA GLY A 35 -7.41 -51.90 -15.45
C GLY A 35 -6.26 -52.69 -14.77
N ASP A 36 -6.43 -53.52 -13.74
CA ASP A 36 -7.64 -54.05 -13.07
C ASP A 36 -7.35 -54.22 -11.54
N SER A 37 -8.35 -54.72 -10.81
CA SER A 37 -8.41 -55.17 -9.42
C SER A 37 -7.36 -56.25 -9.02
N HIS A 38 -7.21 -56.71 -7.77
CA HIS A 38 -8.05 -56.71 -6.55
C HIS A 38 -7.10 -56.73 -5.29
N SER A 39 -7.45 -56.93 -4.00
CA SER A 39 -8.65 -57.46 -3.34
C SER A 39 -8.91 -56.90 -1.91
N ASN A 40 -8.52 -57.61 -0.85
CA ASN A 40 -8.92 -57.40 0.56
C ASN A 40 -7.94 -58.13 1.51
N GLY A 41 -7.81 -57.69 2.78
CA GLY A 41 -7.07 -58.43 3.81
C GLY A 41 -7.09 -57.76 5.19
N THR A 42 -7.59 -58.45 6.22
CA THR A 42 -7.91 -57.86 7.53
C THR A 42 -7.21 -58.55 8.73
N ALA A 43 -7.37 -57.91 9.89
CA ALA A 43 -7.22 -58.45 11.25
C ALA A 43 -5.83 -58.44 11.92
N ALA A 44 -5.87 -58.32 13.26
CA ALA A 44 -4.73 -57.97 14.12
C ALA A 44 -4.52 -59.02 15.23
N THR A 45 -3.39 -58.97 15.96
CA THR A 45 -3.36 -58.64 17.42
C THR A 45 -2.05 -58.99 18.17
N LYS A 46 -1.60 -58.08 19.07
CA LYS A 46 -0.92 -58.33 20.38
C LYS A 46 0.52 -58.96 20.28
N LYS A 47 1.42 -58.95 21.30
CA LYS A 47 1.35 -58.57 22.74
C LYS A 47 2.74 -58.22 23.37
N LYS A 48 2.82 -57.08 24.08
CA LYS A 48 3.65 -56.72 25.27
C LYS A 48 4.86 -57.57 25.75
N LYS A 49 5.97 -56.88 26.09
CA LYS A 49 6.64 -56.92 27.44
C LYS A 49 7.62 -55.74 27.66
N ARG A 50 8.17 -55.50 28.87
CA ARG A 50 7.61 -54.60 29.92
C ARG A 50 8.64 -54.27 31.04
N GLY A 51 8.85 -53.00 31.40
CA GLY A 51 9.35 -52.60 32.75
C GLY A 51 10.23 -51.34 32.85
N ASN A 52 10.52 -50.76 34.04
CA ASN A 52 9.62 -50.01 34.96
C ASN A 52 10.33 -49.59 36.29
N ARG A 53 10.57 -48.28 36.52
CA ARG A 53 10.71 -47.58 37.85
C ARG A 53 10.75 -46.05 37.56
N LYS A 54 10.14 -45.08 38.27
CA LYS A 54 9.76 -44.80 39.69
C LYS A 54 10.99 -44.51 40.59
N LYS A 55 11.05 -43.45 41.44
CA LYS A 55 10.01 -42.49 41.93
C LYS A 55 10.63 -41.31 42.76
N LYS A 56 9.90 -40.16 42.87
CA LYS A 56 9.92 -39.13 43.96
C LYS A 56 11.21 -38.29 44.21
N LYS A 57 11.26 -37.22 45.06
CA LYS A 57 10.39 -36.02 45.35
C LYS A 57 10.96 -35.20 46.56
N LYS A 58 10.81 -33.84 46.57
CA LYS A 58 11.14 -32.86 47.67
C LYS A 58 12.67 -32.64 47.92
N ALA A 59 13.23 -31.43 48.17
CA ALA A 59 12.92 -30.27 49.06
C ALA A 59 13.40 -30.50 50.52
N SER A 60 13.99 -29.56 51.30
CA SER A 60 14.30 -28.11 51.14
C SER A 60 15.17 -27.58 52.31
N ALA A 61 15.66 -26.32 52.25
CA ALA A 61 16.28 -25.51 53.34
C ALA A 61 17.75 -25.89 53.70
N ALA A 62 18.69 -24.93 53.77
CA ALA A 62 19.09 -24.06 54.91
C ALA A 62 20.30 -24.66 55.69
N GLU A 63 21.28 -23.94 56.27
CA GLU A 63 21.66 -22.51 56.36
C GLU A 63 23.18 -22.47 56.77
N ALA A 64 23.97 -21.39 56.98
CA ALA A 64 23.83 -19.92 56.98
C ALA A 64 25.23 -19.22 56.78
N GLU A 65 25.26 -17.87 56.83
CA GLU A 65 26.28 -16.95 57.46
C GLU A 65 27.82 -17.15 57.30
N ALA A 66 28.68 -16.12 57.29
CA ALA A 66 28.60 -14.63 57.29
C ALA A 66 29.97 -14.08 56.74
N ALA A 67 30.25 -12.78 56.50
CA ALA A 67 29.66 -11.51 56.96
C ALA A 67 29.83 -10.40 55.87
N ALA A 68 28.92 -9.42 55.73
CA ALA A 68 28.98 -8.03 56.27
C ALA A 68 30.07 -7.12 55.64
N GLN A 69 29.89 -5.83 55.36
CA GLN A 69 28.78 -4.85 55.44
C GLN A 69 29.17 -3.65 54.50
N ALA A 70 28.37 -2.64 54.12
CA ALA A 70 27.12 -2.10 54.64
C ALA A 70 26.21 -1.49 53.53
N ALA A 71 24.96 -1.19 53.88
CA ALA A 71 24.06 -0.24 53.20
C ALA A 71 23.80 0.97 54.18
N PRO A 72 22.76 1.85 54.12
CA PRO A 72 21.41 1.78 53.51
C PRO A 72 21.11 3.02 52.60
N ALA A 73 19.88 3.37 52.17
CA ALA A 73 18.54 2.87 52.45
C ALA A 73 17.60 2.98 51.22
N ALA A 74 16.46 2.28 51.28
CA ALA A 74 15.31 2.42 50.38
C ALA A 74 14.12 3.07 51.17
N PRO A 75 12.79 2.93 50.87
CA PRO A 75 12.08 1.85 50.18
C PRO A 75 11.16 2.28 49.01
N VAL A 76 10.73 1.27 48.23
CA VAL A 76 9.49 1.30 47.46
C VAL A 76 8.41 0.51 48.21
N SER A 77 7.25 1.12 48.45
CA SER A 77 6.08 0.46 49.04
C SER A 77 4.80 1.25 48.80
N ASP A 78 3.92 0.78 47.90
CA ASP A 78 2.72 0.01 48.26
C ASP A 78 2.09 -0.53 46.95
N LEU A 79 1.39 -1.66 47.02
CA LEU A 79 0.77 -2.34 45.88
C LEU A 79 -0.71 -2.70 46.13
N THR A 80 -1.34 -2.06 47.13
CA THR A 80 -2.71 -2.38 47.59
C THR A 80 -3.81 -1.40 47.14
N SER A 81 -3.47 -0.32 46.44
CA SER A 81 -4.39 0.80 46.11
C SER A 81 -5.24 0.64 44.83
N VAL A 82 -5.28 -0.54 44.21
CA VAL A 82 -5.93 -0.75 42.88
C VAL A 82 -7.15 -1.69 42.95
N LEU A 83 -7.74 -1.89 44.14
CA LEU A 83 -8.90 -2.78 44.37
C LEU A 83 -10.08 -2.12 45.12
N ALA A 84 -10.35 -0.85 44.81
CA ALA A 84 -11.64 -0.18 45.00
C ALA A 84 -11.77 0.87 43.89
N PRO A 85 -12.92 1.00 43.20
CA PRO A 85 -14.23 1.14 43.83
C PRO A 85 -15.32 0.21 43.26
N LEU A 86 -15.93 -0.61 44.12
CA LEU A 86 -17.06 -1.48 43.76
C LEU A 86 -18.07 -1.63 44.91
N ALA A 87 -18.26 -0.56 45.70
CA ALA A 87 -19.07 -0.58 46.92
C ALA A 87 -19.63 0.81 47.35
N ALA A 88 -20.25 1.58 46.44
CA ALA A 88 -20.93 2.84 46.80
C ALA A 88 -21.96 3.38 45.77
N SER A 89 -22.95 2.59 45.33
CA SER A 89 -24.23 3.14 44.81
C SER A 89 -25.31 2.05 44.69
N THR A 90 -26.05 1.79 45.76
CA THR A 90 -27.20 0.87 45.78
C THR A 90 -28.38 1.50 46.53
N ALA A 91 -28.85 2.65 46.05
CA ALA A 91 -29.94 3.41 46.68
C ALA A 91 -30.79 4.25 45.69
N ALA A 92 -30.88 3.85 44.43
CA ALA A 92 -31.87 4.34 43.47
C ALA A 92 -32.26 3.20 42.52
N GLY A 93 -33.56 2.98 42.30
CA GLY A 93 -34.07 1.89 41.46
C GLY A 93 -34.34 2.38 40.04
N GLU A 94 -33.70 1.77 39.03
CA GLU A 94 -33.88 2.13 37.62
C GLU A 94 -33.83 0.92 36.69
N ALA A 95 -34.18 1.14 35.41
CA ALA A 95 -34.57 0.12 34.44
C ALA A 95 -33.42 -0.80 33.98
N PRO A 96 -33.71 -2.02 33.46
CA PRO A 96 -32.70 -2.91 32.88
C PRO A 96 -31.93 -2.24 31.73
N LEU A 97 -30.60 -2.26 31.83
CA LEU A 97 -29.68 -1.70 30.83
C LEU A 97 -29.89 -2.34 29.45
N THR A 98 -30.41 -1.54 28.52
CA THR A 98 -30.62 -1.94 27.12
C THR A 98 -29.31 -1.89 26.33
N GLN A 99 -29.26 -2.57 25.18
CA GLN A 99 -28.06 -2.63 24.33
C GLN A 99 -27.55 -1.23 23.89
N SER A 100 -28.42 -0.23 23.77
CA SER A 100 -28.02 1.15 23.45
C SER A 100 -27.22 1.81 24.56
N GLY A 101 -27.49 1.52 25.84
CA GLY A 101 -26.72 2.04 26.97
C GLY A 101 -25.28 1.51 26.98
N LEU A 102 -25.08 0.24 26.61
CA LEU A 102 -23.74 -0.35 26.50
C LEU A 102 -22.94 0.26 25.35
N VAL A 103 -23.60 0.56 24.21
CA VAL A 103 -22.98 1.26 23.08
C VAL A 103 -22.61 2.70 23.44
N ALA A 104 -23.49 3.43 24.13
CA ALA A 104 -23.20 4.79 24.59
C ALA A 104 -21.99 4.83 25.56
N MET A 105 -21.90 3.87 26.49
CA MET A 105 -20.75 3.75 27.39
C MET A 105 -19.44 3.42 26.65
N LEU A 106 -19.49 2.55 25.62
CA LEU A 106 -18.34 2.26 24.76
C LEU A 106 -17.92 3.48 23.93
N GLN A 107 -18.87 4.24 23.39
CA GLN A 107 -18.60 5.52 22.72
C GLN A 107 -17.99 6.54 23.69
N GLN A 108 -18.45 6.60 24.93
CA GLN A 108 -17.88 7.50 25.95
C GLN A 108 -16.44 7.10 26.33
N MET A 109 -16.13 5.80 26.43
CA MET A 109 -14.75 5.32 26.56
C MET A 109 -13.89 5.60 25.31
N GLN A 110 -14.45 5.51 24.10
CA GLN A 110 -13.75 5.88 22.86
C GLN A 110 -13.45 7.38 22.82
N LEU A 111 -14.41 8.24 23.18
CA LEU A 111 -14.23 9.69 23.29
C LEU A 111 -13.20 10.06 24.36
N GLN A 112 -13.20 9.38 25.52
CA GLN A 112 -12.14 9.55 26.53
C GLN A 112 -10.77 9.08 26.04
N ARG A 113 -10.69 7.98 25.27
CA ARG A 113 -9.45 7.54 24.60
C ARG A 113 -8.96 8.56 23.55
N GLN A 114 -9.86 9.15 22.76
CA GLN A 114 -9.52 10.20 21.79
C GLN A 114 -9.11 11.50 22.48
N ALA A 115 -9.76 11.88 23.58
CA ALA A 115 -9.37 13.01 24.43
C ALA A 115 -7.98 12.78 25.06
N ALA A 116 -7.69 11.57 25.55
CA ALA A 116 -6.37 11.21 26.06
C ALA A 116 -5.29 11.21 24.96
N ARG A 117 -5.60 10.73 23.75
CA ARG A 117 -4.70 10.86 22.57
C ARG A 117 -4.45 12.33 22.19
N ARG A 118 -5.48 13.20 22.23
CA ARG A 118 -5.31 14.67 22.08
C ARG A 118 -4.46 15.28 23.20
N GLY A 119 -4.64 14.86 24.44
CA GLY A 119 -3.81 15.29 25.57
C GLY A 119 -2.33 14.90 25.43
N GLN A 120 -2.04 13.75 24.81
CA GLN A 120 -0.67 13.32 24.49
C GLN A 120 -0.08 13.97 23.22
N ALA A 121 -0.82 14.82 22.50
CA ALA A 121 -0.33 15.51 21.31
C ALA A 121 0.47 16.80 21.62
N GLY A 122 0.55 17.22 22.89
CA GLY A 122 1.23 18.47 23.30
C GLY A 122 2.71 18.33 23.71
N GLY A 123 3.35 17.17 23.52
CA GLY A 123 4.74 16.92 23.93
C GLY A 123 5.73 16.96 22.76
N ARG A 124 6.84 17.71 22.88
CA ARG A 124 7.97 17.70 21.95
C ARG A 124 8.47 16.26 21.72
N ARG A 125 8.24 15.71 20.52
CA ARG A 125 8.76 14.39 20.12
C ARG A 125 10.21 14.51 19.65
N GLU A 126 11.14 14.03 20.46
CA GLU A 126 12.57 14.04 20.16
C GLU A 126 12.93 12.95 19.13
N HIS A 127 13.16 13.32 17.87
CA HIS A 127 13.45 12.38 16.78
C HIS A 127 14.93 11.94 16.73
N ARG A 128 15.46 11.37 17.83
CA ARG A 128 16.90 11.00 18.04
C ARG A 128 17.64 10.31 16.87
N PHE A 129 16.95 9.68 15.93
CA PHE A 129 17.54 9.18 14.68
C PHE A 129 17.62 10.27 13.61
N TRP A 130 16.49 10.86 13.22
CA TRP A 130 16.40 11.87 12.16
C TRP A 130 17.17 13.16 12.48
N ASN A 131 17.32 13.51 13.75
CA ASN A 131 18.22 14.57 14.24
C ASN A 131 19.71 14.33 13.89
N THR A 132 20.07 13.16 13.35
CA THR A 132 21.44 12.77 12.94
C THR A 132 21.54 12.43 11.46
N GLN A 133 20.53 12.75 10.65
CA GLN A 133 20.47 12.44 9.22
C GLN A 133 20.44 13.73 8.39
N PRO A 134 20.94 13.73 7.13
CA PRO A 134 20.99 14.92 6.28
C PRO A 134 19.60 15.26 5.70
N VAL A 135 18.69 15.67 6.59
CA VAL A 135 17.33 16.11 6.30
C VAL A 135 17.06 17.44 7.02
N PRO A 136 16.22 18.34 6.47
CA PRO A 136 15.87 19.57 7.17
C PRO A 136 15.13 19.22 8.46
N GLN A 137 15.51 19.85 9.56
CA GLN A 137 14.88 19.59 10.86
C GLN A 137 13.59 20.43 11.02
N PHE A 138 12.85 20.20 12.10
CA PHE A 138 11.79 21.12 12.50
C PHE A 138 12.38 22.27 13.32
N ASP A 139 12.17 23.49 12.85
CA ASP A 139 12.54 24.71 13.58
C ASP A 139 11.79 24.77 14.91
N GLY A 140 12.44 25.32 15.96
CA GLY A 140 12.15 25.02 17.37
C GLY A 140 10.75 25.36 17.91
N GLU A 141 9.93 26.04 17.11
CA GLU A 141 8.57 26.52 17.43
C GLU A 141 7.47 25.91 16.54
N ALA A 142 7.79 25.37 15.35
CA ALA A 142 6.83 24.86 14.36
C ALA A 142 6.25 23.46 14.70
N ALA A 143 6.26 23.07 15.98
CA ALA A 143 5.93 21.73 16.46
C ALA A 143 4.48 21.59 16.99
N THR A 144 3.62 22.60 16.81
CA THR A 144 2.20 22.55 17.19
C THR A 144 1.33 22.07 16.02
N GLY A 145 0.53 21.03 16.25
CA GLY A 145 -0.35 20.41 15.24
C GLY A 145 -1.60 21.23 14.89
N ALA A 146 -1.47 22.54 14.74
CA ALA A 146 -2.55 23.44 14.30
C ALA A 146 -2.47 23.68 12.78
N ALA A 147 -3.61 23.97 12.15
CA ALA A 147 -3.65 24.32 10.73
C ALA A 147 -3.40 25.83 10.55
N GLY A 148 -2.37 26.18 9.79
CA GLY A 148 -2.04 27.56 9.43
C GLY A 148 -0.57 27.68 9.03
N ALA A 149 -0.30 28.39 7.93
CA ALA A 149 1.02 28.71 7.38
C ALA A 149 2.05 27.55 7.28
N VAL A 150 2.34 27.13 6.05
CA VAL A 150 3.75 26.90 5.73
C VAL A 150 4.41 28.27 5.92
N ALA A 151 5.33 28.41 6.87
CA ALA A 151 6.01 29.68 7.10
C ALA A 151 6.65 30.17 5.80
N GLU A 152 6.64 31.47 5.56
CA GLU A 152 7.32 32.08 4.42
C GLU A 152 8.83 31.92 4.65
N VAL A 153 9.39 30.86 4.04
CA VAL A 153 10.82 30.58 4.11
C VAL A 153 11.53 31.52 3.15
N GLU A 154 12.67 32.04 3.59
CA GLU A 154 13.71 32.68 2.77
C GLU A 154 14.05 31.83 1.54
N GLU A 155 14.71 32.41 0.53
CA GLU A 155 14.96 31.76 -0.78
C GLU A 155 15.34 30.27 -0.64
N VAL A 156 14.42 29.39 -1.02
CA VAL A 156 14.58 27.94 -0.83
C VAL A 156 15.53 27.40 -1.90
N VAL A 157 16.83 27.61 -1.65
CA VAL A 157 17.94 27.08 -2.45
C VAL A 157 17.80 25.56 -2.52
N SER A 158 17.62 25.05 -3.74
CA SER A 158 17.59 23.61 -4.01
C SER A 158 19.03 23.09 -4.05
N GLY A 159 19.34 22.05 -3.27
CA GLY A 159 20.69 21.49 -3.24
C GLY A 159 20.88 20.39 -2.19
N PRO A 160 22.04 19.70 -2.22
CA PRO A 160 22.40 18.69 -1.23
C PRO A 160 22.68 19.30 0.14
N ILE A 161 22.17 18.68 1.20
CA ILE A 161 22.43 19.05 2.61
C ILE A 161 23.81 18.55 3.06
N GLU A 162 24.26 17.44 2.49
CA GLU A 162 25.57 16.83 2.72
C GLU A 162 26.14 16.45 1.36
N VAL A 163 27.40 16.81 1.11
CA VAL A 163 28.15 16.45 -0.10
C VAL A 163 29.22 15.44 0.31
N LYS A 164 29.26 14.32 -0.41
CA LYS A 164 30.22 13.22 -0.23
C LYS A 164 30.68 12.67 -1.57
N THR A 165 31.80 11.97 -1.59
CA THR A 165 32.23 11.14 -2.72
C THR A 165 32.07 9.64 -2.39
N VAL A 166 32.23 8.77 -3.38
CA VAL A 166 32.07 7.31 -3.20
C VAL A 166 33.20 6.73 -2.34
N GLU A 167 34.39 7.32 -2.42
CA GLU A 167 35.61 6.94 -1.69
C GLU A 167 35.52 7.21 -0.19
N GLU A 168 34.58 8.07 0.24
CA GLU A 168 34.31 8.38 1.65
C GLU A 168 33.31 7.40 2.31
N ILE A 169 32.81 6.41 1.56
CA ILE A 169 31.77 5.48 2.02
C ILE A 169 32.40 4.16 2.46
N ASP A 170 32.12 3.74 3.70
CA ASP A 170 32.53 2.44 4.23
C ASP A 170 32.07 1.28 3.30
N VAL A 171 33.02 0.51 2.78
CA VAL A 171 32.73 -0.65 1.92
C VAL A 171 32.19 -1.84 2.75
N GLU A 172 32.57 -1.96 4.03
CA GLU A 172 32.01 -2.98 4.95
C GLU A 172 30.51 -2.70 5.28
N PRO A 173 29.64 -3.73 5.26
CA PRO A 173 28.28 -3.61 5.78
C PRO A 173 28.21 -3.29 7.28
N LEU A 174 27.16 -2.58 7.69
CA LEU A 174 26.93 -2.25 9.10
C LEU A 174 26.80 -3.52 9.98
N LYS A 175 27.47 -3.52 11.12
CA LYS A 175 27.61 -4.71 11.98
C LYS A 175 26.29 -5.03 12.72
N LEU A 176 25.62 -6.10 12.30
CA LEU A 176 24.43 -6.65 12.95
C LEU A 176 24.80 -7.50 14.20
N PRO A 177 23.87 -7.67 15.17
CA PRO A 177 24.04 -8.64 16.25
C PRO A 177 24.21 -10.06 15.71
N GLN A 178 25.05 -10.88 16.36
CA GLN A 178 25.56 -12.16 15.84
C GLN A 178 24.49 -13.13 15.29
N ALA A 179 23.28 -13.13 15.85
CA ALA A 179 22.15 -13.96 15.45
C ALA A 179 21.47 -13.57 14.12
N TYR A 180 21.83 -12.43 13.55
CA TYR A 180 21.25 -11.89 12.30
C TYR A 180 22.33 -11.67 11.23
N GLU A 181 21.89 -11.57 9.98
CA GLU A 181 22.70 -11.18 8.82
C GLU A 181 21.91 -10.37 7.81
N TRP A 182 22.64 -9.64 6.98
CA TRP A 182 22.09 -8.98 5.80
C TRP A 182 21.86 -10.01 4.70
N ALA A 183 20.73 -9.88 4.02
CA ALA A 183 20.45 -10.57 2.78
C ALA A 183 20.21 -9.54 1.68
N ILE A 184 20.58 -9.87 0.44
CA ILE A 184 19.88 -9.34 -0.72
C ILE A 184 18.68 -10.27 -0.91
N VAL A 185 17.49 -9.71 -1.14
CA VAL A 185 16.28 -10.47 -1.46
C VAL A 185 16.10 -10.40 -2.97
N ASP A 186 16.28 -11.52 -3.65
CA ASP A 186 16.00 -11.58 -5.08
C ASP A 186 14.48 -11.63 -5.30
N ILE A 187 13.99 -10.78 -6.19
CA ILE A 187 12.56 -10.66 -6.57
C ILE A 187 12.29 -11.44 -7.88
N MET A 188 13.34 -11.86 -8.58
CA MET A 188 13.27 -12.84 -9.69
C MET A 188 13.11 -14.28 -9.19
N ASP A 189 13.48 -14.56 -7.93
CA ASP A 189 13.29 -15.85 -7.26
C ASP A 189 11.92 -15.90 -6.58
N ASP A 190 11.02 -16.70 -7.14
CA ASP A 190 9.67 -16.95 -6.63
C ASP A 190 9.62 -17.32 -5.14
N GLN A 191 10.62 -18.03 -4.60
CA GLN A 191 10.64 -18.35 -3.17
C GLN A 191 10.91 -17.10 -2.32
N GLN A 192 11.91 -16.30 -2.70
CA GLN A 192 12.29 -15.10 -1.97
C GLN A 192 11.25 -13.97 -2.11
N LEU A 193 10.62 -13.86 -3.28
CA LEU A 193 9.43 -13.05 -3.50
C LEU A 193 8.28 -13.49 -2.58
N GLN A 194 8.00 -14.80 -2.46
CA GLN A 194 6.96 -15.30 -1.56
C GLN A 194 7.30 -15.04 -0.08
N GLU A 195 8.57 -15.05 0.32
CA GLU A 195 9.02 -14.64 1.65
C GLU A 195 8.82 -13.13 1.90
N ALA A 196 9.15 -12.27 0.92
CA ALA A 196 8.93 -10.83 0.98
C ALA A 196 7.44 -10.47 1.06
N TYR A 197 6.62 -11.08 0.20
CA TYR A 197 5.15 -11.04 0.25
C TYR A 197 4.63 -11.41 1.64
N THR A 198 5.05 -12.56 2.18
CA THR A 198 4.56 -13.06 3.47
C THR A 198 4.94 -12.11 4.61
N LEU A 199 6.17 -11.57 4.60
CA LEU A 199 6.60 -10.57 5.56
C LEU A 199 5.75 -9.29 5.46
N LEU A 200 5.52 -8.76 4.26
CA LEU A 200 4.75 -7.55 4.03
C LEU A 200 3.29 -7.73 4.47
N THR A 201 2.60 -8.74 3.94
CA THR A 201 1.20 -9.02 4.26
C THR A 201 1.00 -9.30 5.76
N GLU A 202 1.93 -9.95 6.45
CA GLU A 202 1.79 -10.13 7.91
C GLU A 202 2.21 -8.92 8.77
N ASN A 203 3.12 -8.06 8.31
CA ASN A 203 3.86 -7.13 9.18
C ASN A 203 4.07 -5.69 8.66
N TYR A 204 3.53 -5.29 7.50
CA TYR A 204 3.68 -3.93 6.97
C TYR A 204 2.62 -2.97 7.57
N VAL A 205 1.73 -2.43 6.73
CA VAL A 205 0.69 -1.47 7.11
C VAL A 205 -0.62 -2.17 7.42
N GLU A 206 -1.22 -1.76 8.54
CA GLU A 206 -2.57 -2.10 8.99
C GLU A 206 -3.28 -0.77 9.26
N ASP A 207 -4.59 -0.69 9.04
CA ASP A 207 -5.38 0.49 9.41
C ASP A 207 -5.47 0.66 10.94
N ASP A 208 -5.82 1.86 11.41
CA ASP A 208 -5.81 2.20 12.85
C ASP A 208 -6.79 1.34 13.68
N ASP A 209 -7.81 0.74 13.03
CA ASP A 209 -8.81 -0.19 13.60
C ASP A 209 -8.48 -1.69 13.33
N ASN A 210 -7.45 -2.02 12.53
CA ASN A 210 -7.05 -3.38 12.09
C ASN A 210 -8.15 -4.18 11.35
N MET A 211 -9.00 -3.50 10.57
CA MET A 211 -9.99 -4.12 9.68
C MET A 211 -9.41 -4.50 8.30
N PHE A 212 -8.39 -3.76 7.85
CA PHE A 212 -7.82 -3.84 6.51
C PHE A 212 -6.28 -3.89 6.53
N ARG A 213 -5.74 -4.55 5.52
CA ARG A 213 -4.33 -4.86 5.38
C ARG A 213 -4.01 -4.93 3.89
N PHE A 214 -3.00 -4.19 3.45
CA PHE A 214 -2.60 -4.20 2.04
C PHE A 214 -2.13 -5.61 1.63
N ASP A 215 -2.56 -6.02 0.44
CA ASP A 215 -2.37 -7.34 -0.12
C ASP A 215 -1.60 -7.18 -1.43
N TYR A 216 -0.34 -6.74 -1.32
CA TYR A 216 0.56 -6.51 -2.47
C TYR A 216 0.87 -7.85 -3.13
N SER A 217 0.25 -8.18 -4.27
CA SER A 217 0.45 -9.48 -4.89
C SER A 217 1.91 -9.71 -5.34
N PRO A 218 2.36 -10.97 -5.53
CA PRO A 218 3.69 -11.25 -6.07
C PRO A 218 3.95 -10.56 -7.42
N GLU A 219 2.92 -10.41 -8.25
CA GLU A 219 2.96 -9.73 -9.55
C GLU A 219 3.13 -8.22 -9.36
N PHE A 220 2.40 -7.61 -8.42
CA PHE A 220 2.57 -6.21 -8.04
C PHE A 220 3.97 -5.95 -7.48
N LEU A 221 4.51 -6.84 -6.65
CA LEU A 221 5.86 -6.71 -6.09
C LEU A 221 6.94 -6.85 -7.17
N ARG A 222 6.79 -7.75 -8.15
CA ARG A 222 7.68 -7.79 -9.32
C ARG A 222 7.60 -6.48 -10.13
N TRP A 223 6.40 -5.95 -10.39
CA TRP A 223 6.23 -4.67 -11.08
C TRP A 223 6.86 -3.49 -10.32
N ALA A 224 6.60 -3.37 -9.01
CA ALA A 224 7.08 -2.26 -8.20
C ALA A 224 8.60 -2.30 -7.89
N LEU A 225 9.25 -3.46 -8.01
CA LEU A 225 10.65 -3.66 -7.60
C LEU A 225 11.60 -4.01 -8.76
N LEU A 226 11.10 -4.30 -9.96
CA LEU A 226 11.91 -4.63 -11.14
C LEU A 226 11.74 -3.62 -12.31
N PRO A 227 11.79 -2.29 -12.09
CA PRO A 227 11.83 -1.34 -13.21
C PRO A 227 13.14 -1.42 -14.00
N PRO A 228 13.24 -0.74 -15.16
CA PRO A 228 14.50 -0.58 -15.87
C PRO A 228 15.64 -0.14 -14.94
N ASN A 229 16.84 -0.68 -15.19
CA ASN A 229 18.05 -0.38 -14.43
C ASN A 229 18.01 -0.70 -12.91
N TRP A 230 17.05 -1.50 -12.43
CA TRP A 230 16.98 -1.92 -11.02
C TRP A 230 18.28 -2.59 -10.53
N LYS A 231 18.57 -2.44 -9.23
CA LYS A 231 19.83 -2.88 -8.61
C LYS A 231 19.57 -3.82 -7.42
N PRO A 232 19.90 -5.13 -7.50
CA PRO A 232 19.62 -6.10 -6.44
C PRO A 232 20.11 -5.69 -5.03
N GLN A 233 21.24 -4.98 -4.95
CA GLN A 233 21.82 -4.46 -3.72
C GLN A 233 20.88 -3.54 -2.93
N PHE A 234 19.89 -2.92 -3.58
CA PHE A 234 18.88 -2.06 -2.96
C PHE A 234 17.70 -2.84 -2.33
N HIS A 235 17.53 -4.14 -2.64
CA HIS A 235 16.52 -5.01 -2.03
C HIS A 235 17.08 -5.65 -0.76
N LEU A 236 17.10 -4.86 0.33
CA LEU A 236 17.82 -5.19 1.55
C LEU A 236 16.94 -5.92 2.57
N GLY A 237 17.26 -7.19 2.81
CA GLY A 237 16.66 -8.01 3.86
C GLY A 237 17.53 -8.14 5.11
N VAL A 238 16.90 -8.45 6.25
CA VAL A 238 17.59 -8.98 7.45
C VAL A 238 17.04 -10.38 7.73
N ARG A 239 17.92 -11.38 7.77
CA ARG A 239 17.59 -12.78 8.09
C ARG A 239 18.12 -13.21 9.45
N GLN A 240 17.51 -14.23 10.05
CA GLN A 240 17.98 -14.88 11.27
C GLN A 240 18.76 -16.17 10.96
N LYS A 241 20.02 -16.25 11.42
CA LYS A 241 20.97 -17.32 11.05
C LYS A 241 20.52 -18.73 11.42
N SER A 242 19.73 -18.86 12.48
CA SER A 242 19.32 -20.17 13.01
C SER A 242 18.23 -20.86 12.18
N ASN A 243 17.56 -20.15 11.27
CA ASN A 243 16.43 -20.68 10.48
C ASN A 243 16.22 -19.97 9.12
N ASN A 244 17.17 -19.13 8.68
CA ASN A 244 17.12 -18.31 7.46
C ASN A 244 15.92 -17.35 7.33
N ALA A 245 15.09 -17.19 8.36
CA ALA A 245 13.82 -16.47 8.25
C ALA A 245 14.02 -14.97 8.01
N LEU A 246 13.32 -14.41 7.01
CA LEU A 246 13.30 -12.98 6.73
C LEU A 246 12.49 -12.24 7.81
N LEU A 247 13.09 -11.20 8.41
CA LEU A 247 12.57 -10.52 9.60
C LEU A 247 12.39 -9.01 9.41
N ALA A 248 13.07 -8.44 8.43
CA ALA A 248 12.85 -7.08 7.99
C ALA A 248 13.28 -6.93 6.53
N PHE A 249 12.73 -5.92 5.87
CA PHE A 249 12.93 -5.63 4.45
C PHE A 249 12.85 -4.11 4.23
N ILE A 250 13.62 -3.60 3.29
CA ILE A 250 13.53 -2.24 2.74
C ILE A 250 13.99 -2.30 1.28
N THR A 251 13.36 -1.54 0.41
CA THR A 251 13.68 -1.53 -1.02
C THR A 251 14.04 -0.14 -1.49
N GLY A 252 14.88 -0.08 -2.52
CA GLY A 252 15.11 1.10 -3.33
C GLY A 252 15.04 0.76 -4.81
N ILE A 253 14.42 1.61 -5.62
CA ILE A 253 14.47 1.55 -7.09
C ILE A 253 15.12 2.84 -7.62
N PRO A 254 15.87 2.81 -8.75
CA PRO A 254 16.37 4.02 -9.38
C PRO A 254 15.20 4.92 -9.83
N ALA A 255 15.38 6.23 -9.77
CA ALA A 255 14.43 7.21 -10.32
C ALA A 255 15.13 8.54 -10.65
N THR A 256 14.86 9.09 -11.83
CA THR A 256 15.31 10.46 -12.20
C THR A 256 14.26 11.46 -11.76
N MET A 257 14.59 12.35 -10.83
CA MET A 257 13.66 13.32 -10.24
C MET A 257 14.11 14.75 -10.51
N VAL A 258 13.23 15.56 -11.11
CA VAL A 258 13.45 17.00 -11.27
C VAL A 258 12.87 17.73 -10.05
N ALA A 259 13.73 18.47 -9.35
CA ALA A 259 13.37 19.37 -8.27
C ALA A 259 13.64 20.81 -8.69
N ARG A 260 12.57 21.58 -8.94
CA ARG A 260 12.61 23.02 -9.32
C ARG A 260 13.50 23.30 -10.56
N GLY A 261 13.45 22.42 -11.56
CA GLY A 261 14.25 22.52 -12.78
C GLY A 261 15.66 21.91 -12.70
N THR A 262 16.11 21.47 -11.53
CA THR A 262 17.34 20.67 -11.39
C THR A 262 16.99 19.18 -11.48
N SER A 263 17.52 18.48 -12.49
CA SER A 263 17.44 17.01 -12.55
C SER A 263 18.43 16.37 -11.57
N ILE A 264 17.97 15.36 -10.83
CA ILE A 264 18.70 14.68 -9.76
C ILE A 264 18.53 13.17 -9.97
N ALA A 265 19.63 12.42 -10.00
CA ALA A 265 19.59 10.97 -9.89
C ALA A 265 19.24 10.59 -8.45
N THR A 266 18.18 9.82 -8.26
CA THR A 266 17.69 9.43 -6.93
C THR A 266 17.37 7.95 -6.83
N VAL A 267 17.08 7.50 -5.62
CA VAL A 267 16.42 6.21 -5.36
C VAL A 267 15.08 6.45 -4.68
N GLU A 268 13.97 5.91 -5.21
CA GLU A 268 12.71 5.85 -4.46
C GLU A 268 12.79 4.72 -3.43
N ILE A 269 12.66 5.05 -2.15
CA ILE A 269 12.72 4.12 -1.03
C ILE A 269 11.30 3.75 -0.59
N ASN A 270 11.00 2.45 -0.58
CA ASN A 270 9.67 1.92 -0.30
C ASN A 270 9.75 0.61 0.54
N PHE A 271 8.58 0.02 0.84
CA PHE A 271 8.41 -1.30 1.48
C PHE A 271 9.19 -1.55 2.79
N LEU A 272 9.56 -0.51 3.54
CA LEU A 272 10.25 -0.61 4.85
C LEU A 272 9.38 -1.34 5.88
N CYS A 273 9.65 -2.64 6.03
CA CYS A 273 8.91 -3.55 6.88
C CYS A 273 9.81 -4.12 7.99
N VAL A 274 9.29 -4.20 9.22
CA VAL A 274 9.95 -4.87 10.34
C VAL A 274 8.94 -5.78 11.02
N HIS A 275 9.25 -7.07 11.08
CA HIS A 275 8.42 -8.10 11.68
C HIS A 275 7.98 -7.71 13.11
N LYS A 276 6.70 -7.92 13.43
CA LYS A 276 6.03 -7.36 14.61
C LYS A 276 6.76 -7.59 15.93
N ARG A 277 7.42 -8.74 16.10
CA ARG A 277 8.21 -9.09 17.30
C ARG A 277 9.50 -8.26 17.49
N LEU A 278 9.97 -7.58 16.45
CA LEU A 278 11.20 -6.76 16.45
C LEU A 278 10.93 -5.25 16.33
N ARG A 279 9.66 -4.85 16.22
CA ARG A 279 9.25 -3.44 16.36
C ARG A 279 9.75 -2.90 17.72
N SER A 280 10.05 -1.60 17.78
CA SER A 280 10.69 -0.92 18.92
C SER A 280 12.13 -1.36 19.28
N LYS A 281 12.76 -2.32 18.57
CA LYS A 281 14.18 -2.69 18.77
C LYS A 281 15.18 -1.84 17.97
N ARG A 282 14.75 -0.70 17.43
CA ARG A 282 15.55 0.25 16.60
C ARG A 282 16.17 -0.35 15.32
N LEU A 283 15.62 -1.45 14.80
CA LEU A 283 16.13 -2.10 13.58
C LEU A 283 15.96 -1.23 12.31
N ALA A 284 14.85 -0.50 12.18
CA ALA A 284 14.59 0.37 11.02
C ALA A 284 15.69 1.45 10.79
N PRO A 285 16.16 2.20 11.80
CA PRO A 285 17.38 3.02 11.70
C PRO A 285 18.64 2.31 11.15
N VAL A 286 18.80 1.00 11.38
CA VAL A 286 19.97 0.24 10.88
C VAL A 286 19.76 -0.16 9.41
N LEU A 287 18.54 -0.57 9.04
CA LEU A 287 18.14 -0.82 7.65
C LEU A 287 18.30 0.44 6.78
N ILE A 288 17.81 1.59 7.25
CA ILE A 288 17.93 2.87 6.55
C ILE A 288 19.41 3.21 6.31
N LYS A 289 20.26 3.11 7.34
CA LYS A 289 21.69 3.40 7.17
C LYS A 289 22.41 2.43 6.23
N GLU A 290 22.08 1.13 6.22
CA GLU A 290 22.70 0.17 5.31
C GLU A 290 22.22 0.34 3.87
N VAL A 291 20.93 0.64 3.62
CA VAL A 291 20.48 0.95 2.24
C VAL A 291 21.08 2.27 1.76
N THR A 292 21.16 3.31 2.60
CA THR A 292 21.87 4.57 2.25
C THR A 292 23.35 4.30 1.92
N ARG A 293 24.06 3.49 2.72
CA ARG A 293 25.46 3.12 2.43
C ARG A 293 25.59 2.46 1.04
N ARG A 294 24.68 1.56 0.68
CA ARG A 294 24.67 0.89 -0.63
C ARG A 294 24.30 1.82 -1.79
N VAL A 295 23.33 2.72 -1.59
CA VAL A 295 22.92 3.72 -2.59
C VAL A 295 24.08 4.71 -2.85
N ASN A 296 24.75 5.16 -1.80
CA ASN A 296 25.94 6.02 -1.91
C ASN A 296 27.14 5.33 -2.60
N LEU A 297 27.33 4.01 -2.41
CA LEU A 297 28.35 3.25 -3.14
C LEU A 297 28.10 3.16 -4.65
N GLU A 298 26.85 3.35 -5.10
CA GLU A 298 26.48 3.45 -6.51
C GLU A 298 26.58 4.88 -7.06
N GLY A 299 27.12 5.82 -6.27
CA GLY A 299 27.27 7.24 -6.65
C GLY A 299 25.99 8.08 -6.54
N ILE A 300 24.92 7.54 -5.93
CA ILE A 300 23.65 8.25 -5.74
C ILE A 300 23.56 8.72 -4.29
N PHE A 301 23.31 10.01 -4.06
CA PHE A 301 23.34 10.62 -2.72
C PHE A 301 21.99 11.23 -2.29
N GLN A 302 20.93 11.03 -3.08
CA GLN A 302 19.59 11.54 -2.82
C GLN A 302 18.54 10.42 -2.96
N ALA A 303 17.48 10.51 -2.17
CA ALA A 303 16.39 9.55 -2.16
C ALA A 303 15.04 10.23 -1.94
N VAL A 304 13.99 9.68 -2.55
CA VAL A 304 12.59 10.08 -2.34
C VAL A 304 11.89 8.99 -1.55
N TYR A 305 11.04 9.36 -0.59
CA TYR A 305 10.20 8.43 0.15
C TYR A 305 8.90 9.10 0.58
N THR A 306 7.86 8.29 0.81
CA THR A 306 6.58 8.76 1.36
C THR A 306 6.24 8.02 2.65
N ALA A 307 5.44 8.64 3.51
CA ALA A 307 4.99 8.03 4.76
C ALA A 307 3.67 8.63 5.23
N GLY A 308 2.79 7.80 5.81
CA GLY A 308 1.60 8.27 6.53
C GLY A 308 1.89 8.92 7.88
N VAL A 309 3.15 8.87 8.34
CA VAL A 309 3.62 9.53 9.58
C VAL A 309 4.48 10.75 9.26
N VAL A 310 4.31 11.82 10.05
CA VAL A 310 5.13 13.04 9.92
C VAL A 310 6.54 12.79 10.45
N LEU A 311 7.54 13.11 9.64
CA LEU A 311 8.99 12.98 9.93
C LEU A 311 9.69 14.31 9.59
N PRO A 312 10.81 14.68 10.23
CA PRO A 312 11.55 15.90 9.90
C PRO A 312 12.20 15.78 8.52
N ARG A 313 11.91 16.66 7.54
CA ARG A 313 10.78 17.59 7.40
C ARG A 313 10.19 17.35 6.00
N PRO A 314 8.86 17.22 5.85
CA PRO A 314 8.29 16.85 4.56
C PRO A 314 8.33 18.05 3.59
N VAL A 315 8.70 17.78 2.33
CA VAL A 315 8.69 18.80 1.24
C VAL A 315 7.29 19.12 0.74
N ALA A 316 6.35 18.18 0.90
CA ALA A 316 4.93 18.31 0.56
C ALA A 316 4.08 17.43 1.49
N ARG A 317 2.78 17.72 1.59
CA ARG A 317 1.80 16.84 2.26
C ARG A 317 0.54 16.76 1.43
N CYS A 318 0.21 15.54 0.99
CA CYS A 318 -1.04 15.23 0.31
C CYS A 318 -2.01 14.56 1.30
N ARG A 319 -3.30 14.50 0.94
CA ARG A 319 -4.34 13.74 1.66
C ARG A 319 -5.00 12.72 0.75
N TYR A 320 -5.37 11.58 1.31
CA TYR A 320 -6.13 10.55 0.60
C TYR A 320 -7.60 10.93 0.42
N TYR A 321 -8.16 10.46 -0.69
CA TYR A 321 -9.54 10.61 -1.09
C TYR A 321 -10.05 9.28 -1.65
N HIS A 322 -11.30 8.94 -1.35
CA HIS A 322 -11.89 7.63 -1.64
C HIS A 322 -13.22 7.78 -2.39
N ARG A 323 -13.31 7.18 -3.57
CA ARG A 323 -14.50 7.18 -4.43
C ARG A 323 -15.10 5.78 -4.46
N SER A 324 -16.25 5.62 -3.82
CA SER A 324 -16.92 4.31 -3.75
C SER A 324 -17.48 3.90 -5.12
N LEU A 325 -17.06 2.73 -5.59
CA LEU A 325 -17.60 2.06 -6.78
C LEU A 325 -18.63 0.99 -6.40
N ASN A 326 -18.45 0.34 -5.24
CA ASN A 326 -19.36 -0.67 -4.69
C ASN A 326 -19.83 -0.29 -3.26
N PRO A 327 -20.71 0.70 -3.09
CA PRO A 327 -21.06 1.22 -1.76
C PRO A 327 -21.66 0.19 -0.82
N LYS A 328 -22.39 -0.80 -1.37
CA LYS A 328 -22.93 -1.91 -0.59
C LYS A 328 -21.81 -2.70 0.08
N LYS A 329 -20.79 -3.12 -0.67
CA LYS A 329 -19.67 -3.88 -0.12
C LYS A 329 -18.84 -3.03 0.85
N LEU A 330 -18.53 -1.78 0.51
CA LEU A 330 -17.76 -0.89 1.42
C LEU A 330 -18.43 -0.73 2.79
N ILE A 331 -19.76 -0.65 2.83
CA ILE A 331 -20.52 -0.59 4.09
C ILE A 331 -20.62 -1.97 4.75
N GLU A 332 -20.80 -3.06 3.99
CA GLU A 332 -20.79 -4.44 4.53
C GLU A 332 -19.43 -4.88 5.11
N VAL A 333 -18.32 -4.23 4.74
CA VAL A 333 -16.98 -4.47 5.32
C VAL A 333 -16.52 -3.42 6.33
N GLY A 334 -17.29 -2.34 6.55
CA GLY A 334 -16.96 -1.27 7.50
C GLY A 334 -16.02 -0.17 6.99
N PHE A 335 -15.51 -0.28 5.75
CA PHE A 335 -14.69 0.75 5.07
C PHE A 335 -15.45 2.07 4.88
N SER A 336 -16.78 2.03 4.82
CA SER A 336 -17.62 3.23 4.79
C SER A 336 -18.80 3.07 5.73
N ARG A 337 -19.25 4.19 6.33
CA ARG A 337 -20.35 4.18 7.31
C ARG A 337 -21.57 4.88 6.72
N LEU A 338 -22.75 4.28 6.89
CA LEU A 338 -24.02 4.87 6.47
C LEU A 338 -24.37 6.03 7.43
N GLN A 339 -24.59 7.23 6.91
CA GLN A 339 -24.99 8.38 7.73
C GLN A 339 -26.44 8.22 8.23
N GLU A 340 -26.76 8.74 9.41
CA GLU A 340 -28.02 8.54 10.15
C GLU A 340 -29.32 8.80 9.34
N ARG A 341 -29.26 9.63 8.29
CA ARG A 341 -30.41 10.02 7.44
C ARG A 341 -30.35 9.44 6.02
N GLN A 342 -29.33 8.62 5.73
CA GLN A 342 -29.16 7.94 4.45
C GLN A 342 -29.71 6.52 4.49
N THR A 343 -30.10 6.00 3.34
CA THR A 343 -30.47 4.58 3.16
C THR A 343 -29.54 3.96 2.12
N MET A 344 -29.31 2.65 2.19
CA MET A 344 -28.43 1.93 1.26
C MET A 344 -28.76 2.25 -0.22
N SER A 345 -30.04 2.24 -0.58
CA SER A 345 -30.51 2.56 -1.94
C SER A 345 -30.25 4.01 -2.36
N ARG A 346 -30.27 4.98 -1.41
CA ARG A 346 -29.89 6.38 -1.68
C ARG A 346 -28.39 6.49 -1.94
N VAL A 347 -27.55 5.80 -1.16
CA VAL A 347 -26.09 5.78 -1.37
C VAL A 347 -25.75 5.12 -2.71
N ILE A 348 -26.30 3.95 -3.01
CA ILE A 348 -26.10 3.28 -4.31
C ILE A 348 -26.51 4.21 -5.47
N LYS A 349 -27.65 4.92 -5.38
CA LYS A 349 -28.06 5.89 -6.41
C LYS A 349 -27.14 7.12 -6.51
N LEU A 350 -26.58 7.61 -5.39
CA LEU A 350 -25.67 8.76 -5.36
C LEU A 350 -24.31 8.45 -6.03
N TYR A 351 -23.81 7.22 -5.82
CA TYR A 351 -22.51 6.77 -6.29
C TYR A 351 -22.54 6.10 -7.67
N ARG A 352 -23.72 5.68 -8.17
CA ARG A 352 -23.89 5.06 -9.51
C ARG A 352 -23.19 5.84 -10.63
N LEU A 353 -22.54 5.09 -11.53
CA LEU A 353 -21.92 5.55 -12.76
C LEU A 353 -22.74 5.10 -13.99
N PRO A 354 -22.43 5.61 -15.21
CA PRO A 354 -22.85 5.00 -16.47
C PRO A 354 -22.38 3.53 -16.59
N PRO A 355 -23.07 2.69 -17.39
CA PRO A 355 -22.63 1.31 -17.64
C PRO A 355 -21.45 1.22 -18.61
N GLU A 356 -21.35 2.18 -19.53
CA GLU A 356 -20.35 2.26 -20.60
C GLU A 356 -19.54 3.57 -20.45
N PRO A 357 -18.27 3.60 -20.89
CA PRO A 357 -17.49 4.82 -21.01
C PRO A 357 -18.18 5.86 -21.90
N LEU A 358 -17.86 7.13 -21.65
CA LEU A 358 -18.38 8.29 -22.38
C LEU A 358 -17.55 8.61 -23.62
N HIS A 359 -16.24 8.33 -23.55
CA HIS A 359 -15.28 8.54 -24.63
C HIS A 359 -14.64 7.20 -25.04
N PRO A 360 -14.15 7.06 -26.29
CA PRO A 360 -13.62 5.80 -26.82
C PRO A 360 -12.17 5.52 -26.33
N PHE A 361 -11.99 5.50 -25.01
CA PHE A 361 -10.75 5.08 -24.36
C PHE A 361 -10.47 3.60 -24.63
N VAL A 362 -9.34 3.31 -25.27
CA VAL A 362 -8.85 1.96 -25.52
C VAL A 362 -7.71 1.63 -24.56
N ALA A 363 -7.47 0.35 -24.29
CA ALA A 363 -6.31 -0.07 -23.48
C ALA A 363 -5.01 0.38 -24.17
N MET A 364 -4.04 0.85 -23.38
CA MET A 364 -2.72 1.23 -23.86
C MET A 364 -1.96 0.02 -24.41
N GLU A 365 -1.32 0.18 -25.56
CA GLU A 365 -0.51 -0.82 -26.26
C GLU A 365 0.94 -0.33 -26.40
N GLU A 366 1.88 -1.21 -26.75
CA GLU A 366 3.31 -0.87 -26.89
C GLU A 366 3.56 0.30 -27.86
N ARG A 367 2.74 0.40 -28.91
CA ARG A 367 2.78 1.51 -29.90
C ARG A 367 2.46 2.89 -29.33
N ASP A 368 1.80 2.96 -28.17
CA ASP A 368 1.45 4.24 -27.54
C ASP A 368 2.60 4.82 -26.68
N VAL A 369 3.61 4.00 -26.35
CA VAL A 369 4.64 4.33 -25.35
C VAL A 369 5.34 5.66 -25.65
N ALA A 370 5.85 5.88 -26.86
CA ALA A 370 6.53 7.13 -27.23
C ALA A 370 5.61 8.37 -27.13
N GLY A 371 4.32 8.20 -27.49
CA GLY A 371 3.30 9.24 -27.39
C GLY A 371 2.96 9.58 -25.93
N VAL A 372 2.68 8.55 -25.12
CA VAL A 372 2.43 8.68 -23.68
C VAL A 372 3.66 9.26 -22.95
N THR A 373 4.87 8.87 -23.32
CA THR A 373 6.13 9.40 -22.73
C THR A 373 6.29 10.89 -23.00
N SER A 374 6.07 11.32 -24.24
CA SER A 374 6.13 12.73 -24.64
C SER A 374 5.04 13.56 -23.91
N LEU A 375 3.81 13.05 -23.92
CA LEU A 375 2.64 13.68 -23.30
C LEU A 375 2.76 13.78 -21.77
N LEU A 376 3.27 12.74 -21.11
CA LEU A 376 3.41 12.68 -19.66
C LEU A 376 4.52 13.60 -19.16
N ASN A 377 5.71 13.57 -19.77
CA ASN A 377 6.81 14.46 -19.36
C ASN A 377 6.43 15.94 -19.53
N ALA A 378 5.83 16.32 -20.67
CA ALA A 378 5.36 17.69 -20.91
C ALA A 378 4.24 18.14 -19.94
N TYR A 379 3.43 17.21 -19.41
CA TYR A 379 2.49 17.50 -18.33
C TYR A 379 3.17 17.61 -16.96
N LEU A 380 4.18 16.78 -16.68
CA LEU A 380 4.89 16.73 -15.40
C LEU A 380 5.79 17.95 -15.16
N GLU A 381 6.36 18.54 -16.20
CA GLU A 381 7.17 19.78 -16.15
C GLU A 381 6.43 20.97 -15.49
N LYS A 382 5.10 20.95 -15.42
CA LYS A 382 4.29 21.93 -14.67
C LYS A 382 4.60 21.96 -13.17
N PHE A 383 5.10 20.85 -12.59
CA PHE A 383 5.21 20.67 -11.15
C PHE A 383 6.63 20.95 -10.62
N LYS A 384 6.74 21.40 -9.37
CA LYS A 384 8.03 21.75 -8.75
C LYS A 384 8.86 20.54 -8.30
N LEU A 385 8.26 19.36 -8.29
CA LEU A 385 8.90 18.07 -8.03
C LEU A 385 8.16 17.01 -8.85
N HIS A 386 8.85 16.38 -9.80
CA HIS A 386 8.29 15.33 -10.65
C HIS A 386 9.38 14.33 -11.08
N PRO A 387 9.02 13.08 -11.43
CA PRO A 387 9.92 12.21 -12.17
C PRO A 387 10.08 12.70 -13.61
N VAL A 388 11.18 12.32 -14.24
CA VAL A 388 11.31 12.27 -15.71
C VAL A 388 11.40 10.80 -16.05
N LEU A 389 10.57 10.34 -17.00
CA LEU A 389 10.46 8.93 -17.37
C LEU A 389 10.90 8.75 -18.83
N ASP A 390 11.72 7.73 -19.10
CA ASP A 390 12.02 7.30 -20.48
C ASP A 390 10.98 6.29 -21.03
N GLU A 391 11.17 5.84 -22.28
CA GLU A 391 10.23 4.91 -22.93
C GLU A 391 10.27 3.49 -22.32
N GLU A 392 11.40 3.03 -21.77
CA GLU A 392 11.46 1.74 -21.06
C GLU A 392 10.71 1.84 -19.72
N GLU A 393 10.86 2.96 -19.02
CA GLU A 393 10.13 3.25 -17.78
C GLU A 393 8.63 3.39 -18.03
N VAL A 394 8.21 4.12 -19.06
CA VAL A 394 6.78 4.24 -19.43
C VAL A 394 6.21 2.91 -19.90
N PHE A 395 6.94 2.12 -20.68
CA PHE A 395 6.55 0.75 -21.02
C PHE A 395 6.34 -0.08 -19.74
N HIS A 396 7.30 -0.03 -18.80
CA HIS A 396 7.23 -0.84 -17.59
C HIS A 396 6.11 -0.41 -16.63
N TRP A 397 5.95 0.90 -16.42
CA TRP A 397 5.01 1.46 -15.45
C TRP A 397 3.57 1.55 -15.95
N LEU A 398 3.34 1.75 -17.26
CA LEU A 398 2.02 2.10 -17.79
C LEU A 398 1.40 1.11 -18.77
N VAL A 399 2.15 0.21 -19.43
CA VAL A 399 1.52 -0.83 -20.27
C VAL A 399 0.72 -1.79 -19.36
N PRO A 400 -0.56 -2.10 -19.67
CA PRO A 400 -1.45 -2.82 -18.75
C PRO A 400 -0.94 -4.21 -18.35
N ARG A 401 -1.08 -4.55 -17.06
CA ARG A 401 -0.73 -5.85 -16.48
C ARG A 401 -1.88 -6.30 -15.58
N GLU A 402 -2.45 -7.48 -15.88
CA GLU A 402 -3.70 -7.96 -15.25
C GLU A 402 -3.62 -7.96 -13.72
N ASN A 403 -4.59 -7.32 -13.06
CA ASN A 403 -4.65 -7.14 -11.60
C ASN A 403 -3.46 -6.38 -10.97
N VAL A 404 -2.64 -5.67 -11.75
CA VAL A 404 -1.52 -4.84 -11.28
C VAL A 404 -1.69 -3.38 -11.70
N VAL A 405 -1.79 -3.11 -13.01
CA VAL A 405 -1.99 -1.74 -13.55
C VAL A 405 -2.83 -1.77 -14.81
N ASP A 406 -3.75 -0.83 -14.94
CA ASP A 406 -4.52 -0.57 -16.15
C ASP A 406 -4.31 0.87 -16.59
N SER A 407 -4.03 1.05 -17.89
CA SER A 407 -3.92 2.36 -18.54
C SER A 407 -4.75 2.38 -19.82
N PHE A 408 -5.40 3.50 -20.08
CA PHE A 408 -6.24 3.70 -21.26
C PHE A 408 -5.88 5.01 -21.95
N VAL A 409 -5.80 4.96 -23.29
CA VAL A 409 -5.48 6.10 -24.15
C VAL A 409 -6.68 6.50 -25.01
N LEU A 410 -6.78 7.78 -25.29
CA LEU A 410 -7.59 8.34 -26.37
C LEU A 410 -6.66 8.67 -27.55
N ARG A 411 -7.05 8.28 -28.77
CA ARG A 411 -6.29 8.55 -29.99
C ARG A 411 -7.10 9.44 -30.94
N ASN A 412 -6.42 10.33 -31.66
CA ASN A 412 -7.03 11.13 -32.73
C ASN A 412 -7.19 10.34 -34.05
N GLU A 413 -7.73 10.97 -35.08
CA GLU A 413 -7.92 10.36 -36.41
C GLU A 413 -6.61 9.95 -37.11
N ALA A 414 -5.47 10.54 -36.75
CA ALA A 414 -4.14 10.15 -37.21
C ALA A 414 -3.53 8.98 -36.42
N GLY A 415 -4.18 8.56 -35.32
CA GLY A 415 -3.72 7.49 -34.42
C GLY A 415 -2.79 7.97 -33.29
N GLU A 416 -2.58 9.27 -33.15
CA GLU A 416 -1.72 9.87 -32.11
C GLU A 416 -2.45 9.93 -30.76
N VAL A 417 -1.76 9.66 -29.66
CA VAL A 417 -2.33 9.73 -28.30
C VAL A 417 -2.52 11.19 -27.86
N THR A 418 -3.74 11.56 -27.46
CA THR A 418 -4.07 12.92 -27.00
C THR A 418 -4.29 13.02 -25.50
N ASP A 419 -4.91 12.01 -24.91
CA ASP A 419 -5.32 11.97 -23.51
C ASP A 419 -5.09 10.55 -22.97
N PHE A 420 -4.72 10.40 -21.71
CA PHE A 420 -4.61 9.08 -21.09
C PHE A 420 -4.93 9.09 -19.59
N VAL A 421 -5.39 7.95 -19.10
CA VAL A 421 -5.65 7.68 -17.68
C VAL A 421 -5.00 6.38 -17.24
N SER A 422 -4.57 6.31 -15.98
CA SER A 422 -4.02 5.07 -15.41
C SER A 422 -4.35 4.91 -13.93
N PHE A 423 -4.50 3.66 -13.51
CA PHE A 423 -4.66 3.28 -12.12
C PHE A 423 -4.04 1.91 -11.83
N TYR A 424 -3.42 1.77 -10.66
CA TYR A 424 -2.90 0.48 -10.20
C TYR A 424 -3.86 -0.19 -9.22
N HIS A 425 -3.87 -1.52 -9.21
CA HIS A 425 -4.62 -2.33 -8.26
C HIS A 425 -3.77 -2.56 -7.01
N LEU A 426 -4.36 -2.33 -5.85
CA LEU A 426 -3.79 -2.75 -4.57
C LEU A 426 -4.93 -3.27 -3.69
N PRO A 427 -5.27 -4.57 -3.81
CA PRO A 427 -6.31 -5.16 -2.98
C PRO A 427 -5.93 -5.09 -1.49
N SER A 428 -6.94 -5.24 -0.65
CA SER A 428 -6.75 -5.35 0.79
C SER A 428 -7.50 -6.55 1.35
N SER A 429 -6.80 -7.36 2.14
CA SER A 429 -7.40 -8.45 2.91
C SER A 429 -8.33 -7.86 3.98
N VAL A 430 -9.56 -8.39 4.05
CA VAL A 430 -10.63 -7.94 4.96
C VAL A 430 -10.67 -8.86 6.17
N ILE A 431 -10.36 -8.31 7.35
CA ILE A 431 -10.18 -9.09 8.56
C ILE A 431 -11.54 -9.27 9.27
N GLY A 432 -11.87 -10.52 9.64
CA GLY A 432 -13.03 -10.85 10.48
C GLY A 432 -14.42 -10.79 9.82
N ASN A 433 -14.52 -10.45 8.52
CA ASN A 433 -15.81 -10.39 7.83
C ASN A 433 -16.27 -11.78 7.32
N PRO A 434 -17.54 -12.20 7.55
CA PRO A 434 -18.01 -13.52 7.16
C PRO A 434 -18.43 -13.65 5.68
N LYS A 435 -18.55 -12.54 4.95
CA LYS A 435 -19.01 -12.51 3.54
C LYS A 435 -17.88 -12.18 2.56
N HIS A 436 -17.05 -11.20 2.89
CA HIS A 436 -16.05 -10.62 1.99
C HIS A 436 -14.65 -10.86 2.55
N ARG A 437 -13.76 -11.47 1.77
CA ARG A 437 -12.35 -11.69 2.16
C ARG A 437 -11.39 -10.63 1.62
N THR A 438 -11.75 -9.99 0.51
CA THR A 438 -10.88 -9.05 -0.21
C THR A 438 -11.67 -7.83 -0.63
N LEU A 439 -11.13 -6.65 -0.34
CA LEU A 439 -11.56 -5.35 -0.86
C LEU A 439 -10.72 -5.05 -2.09
N ARG A 440 -11.34 -4.91 -3.27
CA ARG A 440 -10.63 -4.53 -4.50
C ARG A 440 -10.51 -3.01 -4.55
N ALA A 441 -9.37 -2.48 -4.12
CA ALA A 441 -9.07 -1.06 -4.23
C ALA A 441 -8.14 -0.82 -5.42
N VAL A 442 -8.43 0.23 -6.19
CA VAL A 442 -7.53 0.78 -7.21
C VAL A 442 -7.11 2.19 -6.82
N TYR A 443 -5.99 2.67 -7.34
CA TYR A 443 -5.37 3.94 -7.00
C TYR A 443 -5.03 4.70 -8.27
N SER A 444 -5.50 5.96 -8.36
CA SER A 444 -5.12 6.92 -9.39
C SER A 444 -3.59 7.03 -9.49
N TYR A 445 -3.07 6.84 -10.70
CA TYR A 445 -1.64 6.94 -10.99
C TYR A 445 -1.41 8.18 -11.88
N TYR A 446 -0.78 8.06 -13.05
CA TYR A 446 -0.63 9.18 -13.99
C TYR A 446 -1.86 9.37 -14.88
N ASN A 447 -2.31 10.62 -15.06
CA ASN A 447 -3.47 10.96 -15.88
C ASN A 447 -3.19 12.31 -16.54
N VAL A 448 -3.40 12.42 -17.86
CA VAL A 448 -3.15 13.63 -18.64
C VAL A 448 -4.31 13.88 -19.60
N ALA A 449 -4.82 15.11 -19.58
CA ALA A 449 -5.90 15.57 -20.45
C ALA A 449 -5.40 16.74 -21.32
N THR A 450 -5.73 16.73 -22.61
CA THR A 450 -5.42 17.82 -23.57
C THR A 450 -6.60 18.17 -24.47
N THR A 451 -7.40 17.19 -24.91
CA THR A 451 -8.62 17.44 -25.70
C THR A 451 -9.88 17.39 -24.84
N LEU A 452 -9.85 16.61 -23.76
CA LEU A 452 -10.90 16.50 -22.75
C LEU A 452 -10.50 17.23 -21.46
N THR A 453 -11.44 17.45 -20.55
CA THR A 453 -11.12 17.96 -19.21
C THR A 453 -10.73 16.82 -18.25
N LEU A 454 -9.91 17.13 -17.23
CA LEU A 454 -9.50 16.13 -16.25
C LEU A 454 -10.69 15.46 -15.50
N PRO A 455 -11.78 16.15 -15.13
CA PRO A 455 -12.99 15.51 -14.61
C PRO A 455 -13.68 14.55 -15.57
N GLU A 456 -13.58 14.75 -16.89
CA GLU A 456 -14.15 13.85 -17.89
C GLU A 456 -13.34 12.55 -18.01
N ILE A 457 -12.03 12.63 -18.23
CA ILE A 457 -11.20 11.42 -18.36
C ILE A 457 -11.18 10.61 -17.06
N MET A 458 -11.17 11.28 -15.90
CA MET A 458 -11.24 10.58 -14.60
C MET A 458 -12.61 9.94 -14.34
N LYS A 459 -13.69 10.46 -14.93
CA LYS A 459 -15.02 9.84 -14.87
C LYS A 459 -15.07 8.55 -15.70
N ASP A 460 -14.36 8.49 -16.82
CA ASP A 460 -14.15 7.26 -17.58
C ASP A 460 -13.24 6.28 -16.83
N ALA A 461 -12.14 6.72 -16.23
CA ALA A 461 -11.29 5.88 -15.37
C ALA A 461 -12.10 5.19 -14.25
N LEU A 462 -13.07 5.89 -13.64
CA LEU A 462 -14.00 5.31 -12.67
C LEU A 462 -14.94 4.26 -13.25
N ILE A 463 -15.38 4.42 -14.51
CA ILE A 463 -16.24 3.44 -15.21
C ILE A 463 -15.42 2.20 -15.58
N HIS A 464 -14.22 2.37 -16.13
CA HIS A 464 -13.29 1.26 -16.43
C HIS A 464 -12.95 0.46 -15.16
N ALA A 465 -12.59 1.14 -14.06
CA ALA A 465 -12.36 0.47 -12.77
C ALA A 465 -13.61 -0.26 -12.23
N GLN A 466 -14.82 0.29 -12.40
CA GLN A 466 -16.05 -0.40 -12.02
C GLN A 466 -16.32 -1.64 -12.89
N LYS A 467 -16.04 -1.59 -14.21
CA LYS A 467 -16.13 -2.74 -15.11
C LYS A 467 -15.16 -3.87 -14.73
N LEU A 468 -13.94 -3.53 -14.32
CA LEU A 468 -12.93 -4.46 -13.80
C LEU A 468 -13.25 -4.99 -12.38
N GLY A 469 -14.35 -4.53 -11.78
CA GLY A 469 -14.85 -5.01 -10.49
C GLY A 469 -14.11 -4.45 -9.28
N ALA A 470 -13.54 -3.24 -9.39
CA ALA A 470 -13.04 -2.50 -8.24
C ALA A 470 -14.20 -2.01 -7.34
N ASP A 471 -13.99 -2.03 -6.02
CA ASP A 471 -14.96 -1.63 -5.01
C ASP A 471 -14.80 -0.16 -4.59
N VAL A 472 -13.57 0.36 -4.65
CA VAL A 472 -13.20 1.73 -4.32
C VAL A 472 -12.05 2.19 -5.22
N PHE A 473 -12.12 3.44 -5.67
CA PHE A 473 -11.07 4.14 -6.40
C PHE A 473 -10.45 5.20 -5.48
N ASN A 474 -9.15 5.14 -5.27
CA ASN A 474 -8.41 6.01 -4.37
C ASN A 474 -7.65 7.07 -5.16
N ALA A 475 -7.48 8.26 -4.58
CA ALA A 475 -6.64 9.31 -5.12
C ALA A 475 -5.94 10.06 -3.99
N LEU A 476 -4.83 10.72 -4.31
CA LEU A 476 -4.21 11.75 -3.50
C LEU A 476 -4.49 13.12 -4.13
N ASN A 477 -4.60 14.18 -3.33
CA ASN A 477 -4.69 15.54 -3.85
C ASN A 477 -3.30 16.10 -4.25
N LEU A 478 -2.73 15.48 -5.28
CA LEU A 478 -1.50 15.85 -5.97
C LEU A 478 -1.77 16.03 -7.47
N MET A 479 -0.78 16.48 -8.23
CA MET A 479 -0.98 16.97 -9.60
C MET A 479 -2.14 17.99 -9.64
N GLU A 480 -3.03 17.93 -10.63
CA GLU A 480 -4.22 18.80 -10.75
C GLU A 480 -5.49 18.15 -10.17
N ASN A 481 -5.37 17.09 -9.35
CA ASN A 481 -6.49 16.21 -8.95
C ASN A 481 -7.63 16.92 -8.19
N ASP A 482 -7.33 17.96 -7.41
CA ASP A 482 -8.35 18.75 -6.68
C ASP A 482 -9.46 19.32 -7.59
N SER A 483 -9.20 19.46 -8.89
CA SER A 483 -10.21 19.82 -9.90
C SER A 483 -11.39 18.85 -9.97
N PHE A 484 -11.17 17.53 -9.91
CA PHE A 484 -12.21 16.52 -10.11
C PHE A 484 -12.72 15.89 -8.81
N LEU A 485 -11.93 15.90 -7.73
CA LEU A 485 -12.24 15.15 -6.50
C LEU A 485 -13.65 15.47 -5.95
N LYS A 486 -14.01 16.75 -5.89
CA LYS A 486 -15.32 17.19 -5.40
C LYS A 486 -16.46 16.86 -6.36
N GLU A 487 -16.27 17.09 -7.66
CA GLU A 487 -17.32 16.88 -8.68
C GLU A 487 -17.66 15.41 -8.86
N LEU A 488 -16.64 14.56 -8.98
CA LEU A 488 -16.78 13.11 -9.10
C LEU A 488 -17.16 12.45 -7.75
N LYS A 489 -17.36 13.23 -6.69
CA LYS A 489 -17.81 12.79 -5.35
C LYS A 489 -16.84 11.77 -4.74
N PHE A 490 -15.56 12.10 -4.70
CA PHE A 490 -14.60 11.47 -3.80
C PHE A 490 -14.88 11.97 -2.38
N GLY A 491 -14.96 11.06 -1.41
CA GLY A 491 -14.93 11.40 0.01
C GLY A 491 -13.50 11.68 0.46
N VAL A 492 -13.34 12.58 1.43
CA VAL A 492 -12.03 12.83 2.08
C VAL A 492 -11.69 11.62 2.96
N GLY A 493 -10.47 11.09 2.85
CA GLY A 493 -9.93 10.08 3.77
C GLY A 493 -9.48 10.69 5.10
N ASP A 494 -9.34 9.87 6.15
CA ASP A 494 -9.02 10.33 7.51
C ASP A 494 -7.66 11.05 7.61
#